data_AF-A0A8D5U423-F1
#
_entry.id   AF-A0A8D5U423-F1
#
_cell.length_a   1.000
_cell.length_b   1.000
_cell.length_c   1.000
_cell.angle_alpha   90.00
_cell.angle_beta   90.00
_cell.angle_gamma   90.00
#
_symmetry.space_group_name_H-M   'P 1'
#
loop_
_entity.id
_entity.type
_entity.pdbx_description
1 polymer ?
#
loop_
_entity_poly.entity_id
_entity_poly.type
_entity_poly.pdbx_seq_one_letter_code
_entity_poly.pdbx_strand_id
1 'polypeptide(L)' 'MRGEDFEVDFVDEKGNRLIQVSYFSSLDELNKSELRSLVKGSEIVGFKDLLVSWDLEDEVGFEGKRI' A
#
# COMPACT_ATOMS: atom_id res chain seq x y z
N MET A 1 -8.16 -8.59 -20.60
CA MET A 1 -7.62 -9.13 -19.34
C MET A 1 -8.60 -8.76 -18.24
N ARG A 2 -9.19 -9.75 -17.57
CA ARG A 2 -9.93 -9.57 -16.32
C ARG A 2 -9.04 -10.18 -15.24
N GLY A 3 -8.58 -9.41 -14.26
CA GLY A 3 -7.97 -9.98 -13.04
C GLY A 3 -6.63 -9.44 -12.55
N GLU A 4 -6.11 -8.29 -13.01
CA GLU A 4 -4.98 -7.62 -12.35
C GLU A 4 -5.31 -6.15 -12.08
N ASP A 5 -6.54 -5.87 -11.67
CA ASP A 5 -6.91 -4.55 -11.16
C ASP A 5 -6.32 -4.45 -9.74
N PHE A 6 -5.15 -3.82 -9.62
CA PHE A 6 -4.57 -3.49 -8.33
C PHE A 6 -5.49 -2.46 -7.67
N GLU A 7 -6.16 -2.86 -6.60
CA GLU A 7 -7.07 -2.00 -5.84
C GLU A 7 -6.32 -1.35 -4.67
N VAL A 8 -6.61 -0.07 -4.44
CA VAL A 8 -6.18 0.70 -3.28
C VAL A 8 -7.38 1.50 -2.78
N ASP A 9 -7.46 1.75 -1.48
CA ASP A 9 -8.65 2.40 -0.89
C ASP A 9 -8.80 3.86 -1.31
N PHE A 10 -7.68 4.60 -1.41
CA PHE A 10 -7.69 6.02 -1.78
C PHE A 10 -6.53 6.42 -2.69
N VAL A 11 -6.77 7.49 -3.46
CA VAL A 11 -5.77 8.16 -4.30
C VAL A 11 -5.75 9.65 -3.97
N ASP A 12 -4.58 10.17 -3.60
CA ASP A 12 -4.29 11.59 -3.49
C ASP A 12 -3.53 12.05 -4.74
N GLU A 13 -4.28 12.49 -5.76
CA GLU A 13 -3.71 12.97 -7.03
C GLU A 13 -2.88 14.26 -6.88
N LYS A 14 -3.14 15.08 -5.85
CA LYS A 14 -2.40 16.33 -5.64
C LYS A 14 -1.03 16.07 -5.01
N GLY A 15 -0.97 15.10 -4.10
CA GLY A 15 0.26 14.65 -3.45
C GLY A 15 0.96 13.49 -4.15
N ASN A 16 0.40 12.99 -5.27
CA ASN A 16 0.84 11.79 -5.98
C ASN A 16 1.03 10.59 -5.02
N ARG A 17 -0.04 10.22 -4.29
CA ARG A 17 -0.02 9.14 -3.30
C ARG A 17 -1.15 8.13 -3.52
N LEU A 18 -0.82 6.86 -3.40
CA LEU A 18 -1.78 5.77 -3.20
C LEU A 18 -1.81 5.41 -1.73
N ILE A 19 -2.99 5.18 -1.18
CA ILE A 19 -3.19 4.96 0.26
C ILE A 19 -3.99 3.69 0.45
N GLN A 20 -3.43 2.77 1.23
CA GLN A 20 -4.12 1.59 1.75
C GLN A 20 -4.37 1.80 3.24
N VAL A 21 -5.57 1.49 3.71
CA VAL A 21 -5.93 1.48 5.12
C VAL A 21 -6.12 0.04 5.54
N SER A 22 -5.50 -0.37 6.64
CA SER A 22 -5.64 -1.72 7.16
C SER A 22 -5.64 -1.73 8.70
N TYR A 23 -6.32 -2.70 9.30
CA TYR A 23 -6.33 -2.88 10.75
C TYR A 23 -5.37 -4.00 11.11
N PHE A 24 -4.23 -3.62 11.69
CA PHE A 24 -3.22 -4.54 12.20
C PHE A 24 -2.52 -3.91 13.40
N SER A 25 -2.10 -4.76 14.33
CA SER A 25 -1.36 -4.36 15.54
C SER A 25 0.12 -4.76 15.49
N SER A 26 0.50 -5.58 14.49
CA SER A 26 1.88 -5.99 14.22
C SER A 26 2.12 -6.24 12.73
N LEU A 27 3.38 -6.23 12.30
CA LEU A 27 3.74 -6.38 10.87
C LEU A 27 3.46 -7.77 10.30
N ASP A 28 3.40 -8.81 11.14
CA ASP A 28 3.09 -10.18 10.72
C ASP A 28 1.61 -10.40 10.38
N GLU A 29 0.72 -9.51 10.85
CA GLU A 29 -0.70 -9.49 10.51
C GLU A 29 -0.98 -8.87 9.13
N LEU A 30 0.03 -8.24 8.50
CA LEU A 30 -0.12 -7.56 7.23
C LEU A 30 -0.49 -8.50 6.08
N ASN A 31 -1.56 -8.14 5.37
CA ASN A 31 -1.96 -8.85 4.17
C ASN A 31 -1.00 -8.55 3.01
N LYS A 32 -0.17 -9.54 2.66
CA LYS A 32 0.83 -9.44 1.59
C LYS A 32 0.22 -9.13 0.22
N SER A 33 -1.04 -9.50 -0.02
CA SER A 33 -1.73 -9.22 -1.29
C SER A 33 -2.13 -7.74 -1.39
N GLU A 34 -2.53 -7.11 -0.28
CA GLU A 34 -2.80 -5.66 -0.21
C GLU A 34 -1.51 -4.86 -0.42
N LEU A 35 -0.43 -5.22 0.29
CA LEU A 35 0.89 -4.62 0.10
C LEU A 35 1.39 -4.73 -1.34
N ARG A 36 1.23 -5.91 -1.96
CA ARG A 36 1.58 -6.12 -3.36
C ARG A 36 0.77 -5.23 -4.30
N SER A 37 -0.53 -5.06 -4.03
CA SER A 37 -1.39 -4.20 -4.85
C SER A 37 -0.99 -2.74 -4.74
N LEU A 38 -0.73 -2.26 -3.52
CA LEU A 38 -0.23 -0.91 -3.27
C LEU A 38 1.11 -0.64 -3.98
N VAL A 39 2.09 -1.54 -3.83
CA VAL A 39 3.40 -1.40 -4.47
C VAL A 39 3.27 -1.44 -5.99
N LYS A 40 2.57 -2.42 -6.56
CA LYS A 40 2.43 -2.54 -8.02
C LYS A 40 1.64 -1.38 -8.62
N GLY A 41 0.57 -0.95 -7.96
CA GLY A 41 -0.18 0.24 -8.34
C GLY A 41 0.72 1.47 -8.38
N SER A 42 1.50 1.68 -7.31
CA SER A 42 2.40 2.85 -7.19
C SER A 42 3.48 2.87 -8.27
N GLU A 43 4.03 1.71 -8.64
CA GLU A 43 5.00 1.56 -9.74
C GLU A 43 4.38 1.91 -11.10
N ILE A 44 3.14 1.47 -11.35
CA ILE A 44 2.43 1.70 -12.61
C ILE A 44 2.10 3.18 -12.80
N VAL A 45 1.59 3.84 -11.76
CA VAL A 45 1.16 5.25 -11.85
C VAL A 45 2.26 6.26 -11.50
N GLY A 46 3.40 5.80 -10.96
CA GLY A 46 4.51 6.65 -10.53
C GLY A 46 4.21 7.46 -9.26
N PHE A 47 3.27 7.00 -8.44
CA PHE A 47 2.89 7.65 -7.18
C PHE A 47 3.67 7.05 -6.01
N LYS A 48 3.68 7.73 -4.88
CA LYS A 48 4.18 7.20 -3.60
C LYS A 48 3.16 6.26 -2.98
N ASP A 49 3.62 5.31 -2.21
CA ASP A 49 2.81 4.39 -1.41
C ASP A 49 2.66 4.92 0.03
N LEU A 50 1.53 4.62 0.67
CA LEU A 50 1.27 4.89 2.07
C LEU A 50 0.36 3.80 2.63
N LEU A 51 0.77 3.20 3.74
CA LEU A 51 -0.06 2.28 4.52
C LEU A 51 -0.47 2.97 5.83
N VAL A 52 -1.77 3.03 6.11
CA VAL A 52 -2.31 3.61 7.34
C VAL A 52 -2.86 2.49 8.21
N SER A 53 -2.41 2.44 9.46
CA SER A 53 -2.90 1.51 10.48
C SER A 53 -3.54 2.25 11.64
N TRP A 54 -4.33 1.52 12.44
CA TRP A 54 -4.97 2.07 13.63
C TRP A 54 -4.10 2.01 14.90
N ASP A 55 -3.15 1.07 14.99
CA ASP A 55 -2.47 0.72 16.25
C ASP A 55 -0.94 0.57 16.11
N LEU A 56 -0.39 0.82 14.92
CA LEU A 56 1.05 0.70 14.63
C LEU A 56 1.56 1.86 13.75
N GLU A 57 2.53 2.61 14.27
CA GLU A 57 3.34 3.57 13.52
C GLU A 57 4.75 3.00 13.35
N ASP A 58 5.08 2.50 12.15
CA ASP A 58 6.37 1.87 11.84
C ASP A 58 6.70 1.99 10.33
N GLU A 59 7.95 1.71 9.93
CA GLU A 59 8.37 1.59 8.52
C GLU A 59 8.47 0.12 8.10
N VAL A 60 7.89 -0.24 6.95
CA VAL A 60 7.88 -1.61 6.42
C VAL A 60 8.74 -1.72 5.17
N GLY A 61 9.72 -2.63 5.20
CA GLY A 61 10.46 -3.04 4.01
C GLY A 61 9.72 -4.11 3.21
N PHE A 62 9.22 -3.79 2.01
CA PHE A 62 8.53 -4.76 1.14
C PHE A 62 8.94 -4.61 -0.33
N GLU A 63 9.33 -5.71 -0.98
CA GLU A 63 9.78 -5.75 -2.38
C GLU A 63 10.83 -4.67 -2.75
N GLY A 64 11.71 -4.30 -1.80
CA GLY A 64 12.76 -3.30 -2.00
C GLY A 64 12.31 -1.84 -1.80
N LYS A 65 11.05 -1.62 -1.42
CA LYS A 65 10.53 -0.32 -1.00
C LYS A 65 10.43 -0.22 0.53
N ARG A 66 10.48 1.02 1.03
CA ARG A 66 10.10 1.36 2.39
C ARG A 66 8.75 2.07 2.33
N ILE A 67 7.78 1.50 3.02
CA ILE A 67 6.39 1.95 3.08
C ILE A 67 6.12 2.41 4.51
#